data_AF-A0A9E6BPE3-F1
#
_entry.id   AF-A0A9E6BPE3-F1
#
_cell.length_a   1.000
_cell.length_b   1.000
_cell.length_c   1.000
_cell.angle_alpha   90.00
_cell.angle_beta   90.00
_cell.angle_gamma   90.00
#
_symmetry.space_group_name_H-M   'P 1'
#
loop_
_entity.id
_entity.type
_entity.pdbx_description
1 polymer ?
#
loop_
_entity_poly.entity_id
_entity_poly.type
_entity_poly.pdbx_seq_one_letter_code
_entity_poly.pdbx_strand_id
1 'polypeptide(L)' 'MLVLSRKAQQRIWLESPNGDQIGITICRIRRNGTVAVGIEAPDRYRIRREELLEKEMGTDSGPAHPTDH' A
#
# COMPACT_ATOMS: atom_id res chain seq x y z
N MET A 1 11.29 -12.92 -2.24
CA MET A 1 10.11 -12.62 -3.08
C MET A 1 9.35 -13.91 -3.32
N LEU A 2 8.09 -14.00 -2.89
CA LEU A 2 7.20 -15.13 -3.18
C LEU A 2 6.24 -14.72 -4.30
N VAL A 3 6.08 -15.55 -5.33
CA VAL A 3 5.25 -15.24 -6.51
C VAL A 3 4.06 -16.19 -6.56
N LEU A 4 2.85 -15.64 -6.62
CA LEU A 4 1.59 -16.40 -6.66
C LEU A 4 0.72 -15.91 -7.81
N SER A 5 0.26 -16.80 -8.68
CA SER A 5 -0.71 -16.47 -9.74
C SER A 5 -2.13 -16.68 -9.23
N ARG A 6 -2.96 -15.63 -9.20
CA ARG A 6 -4.35 -15.69 -8.69
C ARG A 6 -5.36 -15.30 -9.77
N LYS A 7 -6.50 -16.00 -9.82
CA LYS A 7 -7.68 -15.62 -10.61
C LYS A 7 -8.49 -14.53 -9.89
N ALA A 8 -9.42 -13.91 -10.61
CA ALA A 8 -10.40 -13.02 -9.99
C ALA A 8 -11.16 -13.75 -8.85
N GLN A 9 -11.50 -12.99 -7.80
CA GLN A 9 -12.13 -13.44 -6.56
C GLN A 9 -11.28 -14.38 -5.70
N GLN A 10 -10.03 -14.66 -6.08
CA GLN A 10 -9.11 -15.41 -5.21
C GLN A 10 -8.40 -14.47 -4.24
N ARG A 11 -8.12 -15.01 -3.06
CA ARG A 11 -7.51 -14.30 -1.93
C ARG A 11 -6.17 -14.93 -1.54
N ILE A 12 -5.27 -14.08 -1.06
CA ILE A 12 -4.01 -14.41 -0.40
C ILE A 12 -4.13 -13.90 1.04
N TRP A 13 -3.71 -14.70 2.01
CA TRP A 13 -3.61 -14.30 3.41
C TRP A 13 -2.15 -14.17 3.80
N LEU A 14 -1.83 -13.09 4.49
CA LEU A 14 -0.58 -12.93 5.22
C LEU A 14 -0.90 -12.99 6.70
N GLU A 15 -0.19 -13.86 7.40
CA GLU A 15 -0.28 -13.98 8.86
C GLU A 15 0.99 -13.38 9.45
N SER A 16 0.81 -12.42 10.32
CA SER A 16 1.89 -11.77 11.06
C SER A 16 2.19 -12.55 12.35
N PRO A 17 3.43 -12.55 12.86
CA PRO A 17 3.77 -13.22 14.12
C PRO A 17 2.97 -12.74 15.33
N ASN A 18 2.41 -11.53 15.29
CA ASN A 18 1.53 -10.98 16.33
C ASN A 18 0.06 -11.43 16.22
N GLY A 19 -0.26 -12.33 15.28
CA GLY A 19 -1.61 -12.84 15.04
C GLY A 19 -2.44 -12.00 14.06
N ASP A 20 -1.89 -10.93 13.50
CA ASP A 20 -2.60 -10.09 12.54
C ASP A 20 -2.75 -10.78 11.20
N GLN A 21 -3.89 -10.57 10.57
CA GLN A 21 -4.18 -11.12 9.25
C GLN A 21 -4.38 -9.99 8.25
N ILE A 22 -3.69 -10.09 7.13
CA ILE A 22 -3.85 -9.20 5.98
C ILE A 22 -4.37 -10.04 4.82
N GLY A 23 -5.54 -9.67 4.31
CA GLY A 23 -6.16 -10.31 3.15
C GLY A 23 -5.93 -9.48 1.90
N ILE A 24 -5.34 -10.08 0.86
CA ILE A 24 -5.21 -9.47 -0.47
C ILE A 24 -6.11 -10.24 -1.43
N THR A 25 -7.11 -9.56 -1.98
CA THR A 25 -8.10 -10.15 -2.92
C THR A 25 -7.94 -9.56 -4.31
N ILE A 26 -7.88 -10.42 -5.33
CA ILE A 26 -7.96 -9.98 -6.72
C ILE A 26 -9.44 -9.73 -7.06
N CYS A 27 -9.94 -8.51 -6.88
CA CYS A 27 -11.35 -8.20 -7.10
C CYS A 27 -11.76 -8.31 -8.57
N ARG A 28 -10.94 -7.75 -9.47
CA ARG A 28 -11.24 -7.72 -10.91
C ARG A 28 -9.98 -7.55 -11.74
N ILE A 29 -9.90 -8.26 -12.85
CA ILE A 29 -8.88 -8.04 -13.89
C ILE A 29 -9.55 -7.29 -15.04
N ARG A 30 -9.05 -6.10 -15.38
CA ARG A 30 -9.58 -5.28 -16.48
C ARG A 30 -8.90 -5.64 -17.79
N ARG A 31 -9.57 -5.32 -18.92
CA ARG A 31 -9.07 -5.63 -20.28
C ARG A 31 -7.73 -4.96 -20.60
N ASN A 32 -7.44 -3.82 -19.99
CA ASN A 32 -6.17 -3.09 -20.16
C ASN A 32 -5.04 -3.66 -19.27
N GLY A 33 -5.21 -4.85 -18.69
CA GLY A 33 -4.21 -5.48 -17.83
C GLY A 33 -4.17 -4.93 -16.39
N THR A 34 -4.90 -3.86 -16.07
CA THR A 34 -4.96 -3.36 -14.69
C THR A 34 -5.78 -4.28 -13.80
N VAL A 35 -5.34 -4.42 -12.54
CA VAL A 35 -5.99 -5.29 -11.56
C VAL A 35 -6.54 -4.44 -10.43
N ALA A 36 -7.82 -4.60 -10.13
CA ALA A 36 -8.42 -4.08 -8.92
C ALA A 36 -8.08 -5.03 -7.77
N VAL A 37 -7.34 -4.54 -6.79
CA VAL A 37 -6.91 -5.29 -5.61
C VAL A 37 -7.65 -4.75 -4.39
N GLY A 38 -8.34 -5.64 -3.68
CA GLY A 38 -8.90 -5.36 -2.36
C GLY A 38 -7.89 -5.75 -1.29
N ILE A 39 -7.69 -4.87 -0.30
CA ILE A 39 -6.78 -5.11 0.82
C ILE A 39 -7.59 -4.96 2.10
N GLU A 40 -7.67 -6.03 2.88
CA GLU A 40 -8.29 -6.08 4.20
C GLU A 40 -7.17 -6.19 5.24
N ALA A 41 -7.06 -5.22 6.15
CA ALA A 41 -6.05 -5.20 7.19
C ALA A 41 -6.61 -4.48 8.44
N PRO A 42 -6.06 -4.75 9.64
CA PRO A 42 -6.39 -3.97 10.83
C PRO A 42 -6.00 -2.50 10.68
N ASP A 43 -6.73 -1.59 11.32
CA ASP A 43 -6.59 -0.12 11.18
C ASP A 43 -5.21 0.45 11.53
N ARG A 44 -4.41 -0.30 12.30
CA ARG A 44 -3.02 0.08 12.61
C ARG A 44 -2.09 0.01 11.39
N TYR A 45 -2.47 -0.69 10.33
CA TYR A 45 -1.71 -0.77 9.10
C TYR A 45 -2.10 0.36 8.15
N ARG A 46 -1.11 1.11 7.68
CA ARG A 46 -1.31 2.10 6.61
C ARG A 46 -1.12 1.42 5.26
N ILE A 47 -2.19 1.33 4.47
CA ILE A 47 -2.12 0.87 3.09
C ILE A 47 -1.83 2.06 2.18
N ARG A 48 -0.71 2.02 1.46
CA ARG A 48 -0.29 3.11 0.56
C ARG A 48 0.09 2.55 -0.80
N ARG A 49 -0.07 3.39 -1.82
CA ARG A 49 0.43 3.12 -3.17
C ARG A 49 1.86 3.64 -3.27
N GLU A 50 2.72 2.87 -3.92
CA GLU A 50 4.16 3.17 -3.99
C GLU A 50 4.43 4.55 -4.60
N GLU A 51 3.72 4.92 -5.67
CA GLU A 51 3.88 6.21 -6.36
C GLU A 51 3.56 7.43 -5.48
N LEU A 52 2.91 7.23 -4.33
CA LEU A 52 2.60 8.31 -3.38
C LEU A 52 3.67 8.49 -2.31
N LEU A 53 4.58 7.53 -2.11
CA LEU A 53 5.62 7.60 -1.09
C LEU A 53 6.70 8.63 -1.44
N GLU A 54 7.05 8.74 -2.72
CA GLU A 54 8.10 9.65 -3.20
C GLU A 54 7.71 11.13 -3.05
N LYS A 55 6.41 11.44 -3.14
CA LYS A 55 5.90 12.81 -3.04
C LYS A 55 6.00 13.39 -1.62
N GLU A 56 5.93 12.53 -0.61
CA GLU A 56 6.07 12.94 0.80
C GLU A 56 7.54 13.26 1.15
N MET A 57 8.51 12.61 0.50
CA MET A 57 9.94 12.83 0.75
C MET A 57 10.50 14.12 0.11
N GLY A 58 9.77 14.72 -0.83
CA GLY A 58 10.18 15.96 -1.54
C GLY A 58 9.62 17.26 -0.93
N THR A 59 8.91 17.21 0.20
CA THR A 59 8.23 18.37 0.80
C THR A 59 8.73 18.66 2.23
N ASP A 60 10.04 18.62 2.44
CA ASP A 60 10.66 19.13 3.69
C ASP A 60 11.92 19.98 3.42
N SER A 61 11.84 20.85 2.41
CA SER A 61 12.88 21.84 2.14
C SER A 61 12.30 23.22 1.83
N GLY A 62 12.11 24.01 2.90
CA GLY A 62 12.28 25.47 2.86
C GLY A 62 11.44 26.26 3.88
N PRO A 63 11.94 27.39 4.44
CA PRO A 63 13.32 27.75 4.76
C PRO A 63 13.54 28.11 6.24
N ALA A 64 14.82 28.20 6.61
CA ALA A 64 15.31 28.68 7.89
C ALA A 64 14.81 30.10 8.24
N HIS A 65 14.53 30.29 9.53
CA HIS A 65 14.32 31.58 10.17
C HIS A 65 15.57 32.46 10.03
N PRO A 66 15.41 33.76 9.71
CA PRO A 66 16.01 34.75 10.59
C PRO A 66 15.07 35.94 10.78
N THR A 67 14.73 36.25 12.04
CA THR A 67 14.33 37.60 12.42
C THR A 67 15.31 38.08 13.48
N ASP A 68 16.30 38.86 13.02
CA ASP A 68 17.01 39.85 13.83
C ASP A 68 15.99 40.84 14.40
N HIS A 69 16.05 41.09 15.72
CA HIS A 69 15.71 42.37 16.36
C HIS A 69 16.28 42.43 17.78
#